data_AF-A0A8C8R4Q8-F1
#
_entry.id   AF-A0A8C8R4Q8-F1
#
_cell.length_a   1.000
_cell.length_b   1.000
_cell.length_c   1.000
_cell.angle_alpha   90.00
_cell.angle_beta   90.00
_cell.angle_gamma   90.00
#
_symmetry.space_group_name_H-M   'P 1'
#
loop_
_entity.id
_entity.type
_entity.pdbx_description
1 polymer ?
#
loop_
_entity_poly.entity_id
_entity_poly.type
_entity_poly.pdbx_seq_one_letter_code
_entity_poly.pdbx_strand_id
1 'polypeptide(L)'
;MAAATCSRRAMLQKDAAALEAATASSGDDEAPEEVTFERAKAAAETERRRAGETARRDKALLKERRRRREELFKEQKKRKLLPENILEELTSGPRIDNDKLPNPTKEGEDVGDGSENKNEGNKRRRNKRKKPLAVRRKGRYMAVRLKDQDLTSQHQELAKDFVQNHLYGPGTNRITANQFFSFANKKSPVKKAAVQFVNKSWGAEKKQKAKQFKKRWMSTKMVSSI
;
A
#
# COMPACT_ATOMS: atom_id res chain seq x y z
N MET A 1 -34.47 -28.54 -25.23
CA MET A 1 -34.97 -28.10 -23.91
C MET A 1 -34.51 -26.67 -23.68
N ALA A 2 -35.40 -25.71 -23.88
CA ALA A 2 -35.14 -24.29 -23.70
C ALA A 2 -35.96 -23.80 -22.50
N ALA A 3 -35.27 -23.38 -21.43
CA ALA A 3 -35.87 -22.61 -20.34
C ALA A 3 -34.75 -22.04 -19.47
N ALA A 4 -34.50 -20.73 -19.54
CA ALA A 4 -33.98 -19.90 -18.43
C ALA A 4 -33.79 -18.43 -18.87
N THR A 5 -34.82 -17.80 -19.42
CA THR A 5 -34.86 -16.34 -19.62
C THR A 5 -36.19 -15.81 -19.09
N CYS A 6 -36.41 -15.86 -17.77
CA CYS A 6 -37.64 -15.30 -17.17
C CYS A 6 -37.40 -14.43 -15.92
N SER A 7 -36.19 -14.38 -15.34
CA SER A 7 -36.00 -13.66 -14.06
C SER A 7 -35.77 -12.14 -14.23
N ARG A 8 -35.14 -11.70 -15.32
CA ARG A 8 -34.68 -10.29 -15.43
C ARG A 8 -35.80 -9.31 -15.81
N ARG A 9 -36.88 -9.77 -16.47
CA ARG A 9 -38.02 -8.93 -16.87
C ARG A 9 -39.04 -8.75 -15.74
N ALA A 10 -39.16 -9.73 -14.84
CA ALA A 10 -40.06 -9.66 -13.68
C ALA A 10 -39.54 -8.73 -12.56
N MET A 11 -38.22 -8.63 -12.38
CA MET A 11 -37.62 -7.70 -11.41
C MET A 11 -37.84 -6.23 -11.82
N LEU A 12 -37.62 -5.91 -13.10
CA LEU A 12 -37.76 -4.54 -13.61
C LEU A 12 -39.20 -4.00 -13.56
N GLN A 13 -40.22 -4.86 -13.70
CA GLN A 13 -41.62 -4.46 -13.56
C GLN A 13 -42.03 -4.24 -12.10
N LYS A 14 -41.44 -4.99 -11.17
CA LYS A 14 -41.75 -4.88 -9.74
C LYS A 14 -41.10 -3.63 -9.11
N ASP A 15 -39.92 -3.26 -9.58
CA ASP A 15 -39.23 -2.04 -9.14
C ASP A 15 -39.86 -0.77 -9.74
N ALA A 16 -40.36 -0.83 -10.98
CA ALA A 16 -41.08 0.30 -11.60
C ALA A 16 -42.45 0.55 -10.95
N ALA A 17 -43.20 -0.50 -10.60
CA ALA A 17 -44.48 -0.37 -9.89
C ALA A 17 -44.31 0.11 -8.44
N ALA A 18 -43.19 -0.22 -7.77
CA ALA A 18 -42.88 0.28 -6.43
C ALA A 18 -42.44 1.75 -6.44
N LEU A 19 -41.76 2.21 -7.50
CA LEU A 19 -41.40 3.62 -7.69
C LEU A 19 -42.63 4.50 -8.00
N GLU A 20 -43.57 4.02 -8.84
CA GLU A 20 -44.82 4.73 -9.15
C GLU A 20 -45.82 4.74 -7.97
N ALA A 21 -45.84 3.69 -7.13
CA ALA A 21 -46.68 3.66 -5.94
C ALA A 21 -46.13 4.53 -4.79
N ALA A 22 -44.81 4.75 -4.72
CA ALA A 22 -44.19 5.61 -3.72
C ALA A 22 -44.29 7.11 -4.08
N THR A 23 -44.46 7.45 -5.36
CA THR A 23 -44.66 8.84 -5.82
C THR A 23 -46.13 9.26 -5.80
N ALA A 24 -47.08 8.34 -5.60
CA ALA A 24 -48.51 8.63 -5.63
C ALA A 24 -49.17 8.84 -4.24
N SER A 25 -48.41 8.86 -3.13
CA SER A 25 -49.01 8.86 -1.77
C SER A 25 -48.39 9.83 -0.74
N SER A 26 -47.79 10.95 -1.17
CA SER A 26 -47.57 12.11 -0.28
C SER A 26 -47.23 13.35 -1.11
N GLY A 27 -48.24 13.93 -1.75
CA GLY A 27 -48.14 15.28 -2.29
C GLY A 27 -48.19 16.27 -1.14
N ASP A 28 -47.03 16.60 -0.58
CA ASP A 28 -46.83 17.79 0.24
C ASP A 28 -45.87 18.69 -0.54
N ASP A 29 -46.46 19.51 -1.41
CA ASP A 29 -45.81 20.65 -2.07
C ASP A 29 -45.51 21.72 -0.99
N GLU A 30 -44.61 21.42 -0.07
CA GLU A 30 -44.07 22.41 0.86
C GLU A 30 -43.11 23.29 0.05
N ALA A 31 -43.66 24.35 -0.53
CA ALA A 31 -42.91 25.38 -1.21
C ALA A 31 -41.73 25.83 -0.33
N PRO A 32 -40.53 26.08 -0.89
CA PRO A 32 -39.39 26.52 -0.10
C PRO A 32 -39.78 27.76 0.69
N GLU A 33 -39.55 27.72 2.02
CA GLU A 33 -39.82 28.82 2.95
C GLU A 33 -39.37 30.13 2.28
N GLU A 34 -40.29 31.08 2.10
CA GLU A 34 -40.02 32.35 1.44
C GLU A 34 -39.04 33.16 2.32
N VAL A 35 -37.75 32.90 2.15
CA VAL A 35 -36.69 33.60 2.85
C VAL A 35 -36.59 34.98 2.22
N THR A 36 -36.99 36.00 2.97
CA THR A 36 -36.79 37.39 2.55
C THR A 36 -35.31 37.63 2.22
N PHE A 37 -35.03 38.41 1.18
CA PHE A 37 -33.66 38.68 0.71
C PHE A 37 -32.73 39.17 1.84
N GLU A 38 -33.27 39.87 2.84
CA GLU A 38 -32.53 40.33 4.01
C GLU A 38 -32.11 39.18 4.94
N ARG A 39 -33.00 38.21 5.19
CA ARG A 39 -32.69 37.01 5.97
C ARG A 39 -31.66 36.14 5.26
N ALA A 40 -31.75 36.02 3.93
CA ALA A 40 -30.76 35.31 3.13
C ALA A 40 -29.38 35.99 3.19
N LYS A 41 -29.34 37.32 3.09
CA LYS A 41 -28.10 38.10 3.21
C LYS A 41 -27.47 37.97 4.60
N ALA A 42 -28.27 38.08 5.66
CA ALA A 42 -27.81 37.91 7.04
C ALA A 42 -27.28 36.49 7.29
N ALA A 43 -27.98 35.46 6.80
CA ALA A 43 -27.54 34.07 6.89
C ALA A 43 -26.18 33.88 6.19
N ALA A 44 -26.03 34.35 4.95
CA ALA A 44 -24.78 34.26 4.20
C ALA A 44 -23.60 34.97 4.89
N GLU A 45 -23.83 36.13 5.51
CA GLU A 45 -22.77 36.81 6.28
C GLU A 45 -22.35 36.04 7.53
N THR A 46 -23.31 35.44 8.25
CA THR A 46 -23.00 34.62 9.43
C THR A 46 -22.27 33.34 9.04
N GLU A 47 -22.63 32.73 7.92
CA GLU A 47 -21.97 31.54 7.40
C GLU A 47 -20.52 31.86 7.00
N ARG A 48 -20.29 32.98 6.30
CA ARG A 48 -18.93 33.46 5.98
C ARG A 48 -18.07 33.65 7.23
N ARG A 49 -18.65 34.23 8.30
CA ARG A 49 -17.96 34.41 9.59
C ARG A 49 -17.63 33.06 10.23
N ARG A 50 -18.62 32.15 10.32
CA ARG A 50 -18.44 30.81 10.88
C ARG A 50 -17.37 30.01 10.12
N ALA A 51 -17.38 30.04 8.79
CA ALA A 51 -16.38 29.39 7.95
C ALA A 51 -14.96 29.96 8.19
N GLY A 52 -14.85 31.28 8.35
CA GLY A 52 -13.58 31.90 8.71
C GLY A 52 -13.07 31.47 10.09
N GLU A 53 -13.96 31.33 11.07
CA GLU A 53 -13.61 30.88 12.41
C GLU A 53 -13.23 29.39 12.47
N THR A 54 -13.95 28.51 11.76
CA THR A 54 -13.60 27.09 11.70
C THR A 54 -12.22 26.90 11.07
N ALA A 55 -11.92 27.62 9.98
CA ALA A 55 -10.59 27.59 9.36
C ALA A 55 -9.48 28.07 10.33
N ARG A 56 -9.76 29.07 11.17
CA ARG A 56 -8.82 29.53 12.21
C ARG A 56 -8.61 28.48 13.30
N ARG A 57 -9.69 27.84 13.78
CA ARG A 57 -9.64 26.77 14.78
C ARG A 57 -8.85 25.57 14.26
N ASP A 58 -9.11 25.15 13.02
CA ASP A 58 -8.39 24.03 12.38
C ASP A 58 -6.89 24.32 12.23
N LYS A 59 -6.54 25.55 11.84
CA LYS A 59 -5.14 25.99 11.78
C LYS A 59 -4.48 25.97 13.16
N ALA A 60 -5.19 26.30 14.22
CA ALA A 60 -4.69 26.24 15.59
C ALA A 60 -4.44 24.78 16.03
N LEU A 61 -5.40 23.88 15.80
CA LEU A 61 -5.25 22.44 16.10
C LEU A 61 -4.07 21.81 15.35
N LEU A 62 -3.85 22.18 14.10
CA LEU A 62 -2.68 21.71 13.32
C LEU A 62 -1.36 22.17 13.93
N LYS A 63 -1.29 23.43 14.40
CA LYS A 63 -0.10 23.96 15.09
C LYS A 63 0.12 23.25 16.43
N GLU A 64 -0.93 22.98 17.19
CA GLU A 64 -0.85 22.24 18.44
C GLU A 64 -0.34 20.81 18.22
N ARG A 65 -0.88 20.09 17.22
CA ARG A 65 -0.37 18.76 16.82
C ARG A 65 1.09 18.79 16.38
N ARG A 66 1.56 19.89 15.78
CA ARG A 66 2.98 20.08 15.45
C ARG A 66 3.81 20.24 16.72
N ARG A 67 3.41 21.11 17.65
CA ARG A 67 4.07 21.31 18.95
C ARG A 67 4.18 20.00 19.75
N ARG A 68 3.08 19.25 19.85
CA ARG A 68 3.07 17.95 20.54
C ARG A 68 4.06 16.95 19.94
N ARG A 69 4.21 16.92 18.61
CA ARG A 69 5.21 16.07 17.94
C ARG A 69 6.64 16.51 18.24
N GLU A 70 6.89 17.82 18.26
CA GLU A 70 8.20 18.37 18.62
C GLU A 70 8.55 18.09 20.08
N GLU A 71 7.57 18.19 20.99
CA GLU A 71 7.74 17.85 22.41
C GLU A 71 8.07 16.37 22.60
N LEU A 72 7.34 15.47 21.94
CA LEU A 72 7.67 14.03 21.95
C LEU A 72 9.06 13.75 21.40
N PHE A 73 9.49 14.47 20.36
CA PHE A 73 10.84 14.31 19.83
C PHE A 73 11.90 14.80 20.81
N LYS A 74 11.69 15.95 21.46
CA LYS A 74 12.56 16.46 22.53
C LYS A 74 12.62 15.50 23.70
N GLU A 75 11.49 14.97 24.13
CA GLU A 75 11.41 13.99 25.22
C GLU A 75 12.12 12.69 24.85
N GLN A 76 11.92 12.17 23.64
CA GLN A 76 12.66 11.00 23.15
C GLN A 76 14.15 11.27 23.06
N LYS A 77 14.57 12.46 22.63
CA LYS A 77 15.99 12.85 22.62
C LYS A 77 16.57 12.89 24.03
N LYS A 78 15.83 13.43 25.00
CA LYS A 78 16.20 13.41 26.42
C LYS A 78 16.29 11.99 26.98
N ARG A 79 15.32 11.12 26.67
CA ARG A 79 15.30 9.71 27.11
C ARG A 79 16.34 8.82 26.41
N LYS A 80 16.79 9.19 25.21
CA LYS A 80 17.87 8.50 24.47
C LYS A 80 19.26 8.94 24.91
N LEU A 81 19.37 10.05 25.65
CA LEU A 81 20.58 10.36 26.39
C LEU A 81 20.66 9.40 27.59
N LEU A 82 21.87 9.00 27.94
CA LEU A 82 22.09 8.24 29.16
C LEU A 82 21.57 9.06 30.35
N PRO A 83 20.97 8.41 31.37
CA PRO A 83 20.60 9.09 32.61
C PRO A 83 21.73 9.99 33.09
N GLU A 84 21.38 11.19 33.55
CA GLU A 84 22.33 12.24 33.94
C GLU A 84 23.36 11.72 34.96
N ASN A 85 22.94 10.85 35.87
CA ASN A 85 23.80 10.17 36.84
C ASN A 85 24.96 9.39 36.20
N ILE A 86 24.76 8.76 35.04
CA ILE A 86 25.80 8.01 34.31
C ILE A 86 26.72 8.98 33.57
N LEU A 87 26.19 10.08 33.04
CA LEU A 87 27.01 11.12 32.40
C LEU A 87 27.90 11.81 33.43
N GLU A 88 27.37 12.10 34.62
CA GLU A 88 28.11 12.69 35.74
C GLU A 88 29.25 11.77 36.18
N GLU A 89 28.98 10.46 36.34
CA GLU A 89 30.01 9.46 36.66
C GLU A 89 31.13 9.40 35.61
N LEU A 90 30.80 9.48 34.33
CA LEU A 90 31.80 9.52 33.25
C LEU A 90 32.62 10.82 33.23
N THR A 91 32.05 11.93 33.68
CA THR A 91 32.79 13.20 33.80
C THR A 91 33.64 13.31 35.07
N SER A 92 33.23 12.65 36.15
CA SER A 92 33.95 12.60 37.42
C SER A 92 35.00 11.48 37.50
N GLY A 93 34.95 10.51 36.57
CA GLY A 93 35.97 9.47 36.44
C GLY A 93 37.35 10.02 36.03
N PRO A 94 38.47 9.31 36.31
CA PRO A 94 39.81 9.81 36.01
C PRO A 94 39.99 10.01 34.50
N ARG A 95 40.27 11.25 34.06
CA ARG A 95 40.65 11.54 32.68
C ARG A 95 42.05 10.97 32.43
N ILE A 96 42.16 10.03 31.49
CA ILE A 96 43.45 9.57 30.98
C ILE A 96 43.90 10.59 29.93
N ASP A 97 44.93 11.37 30.25
CA ASP A 97 45.50 12.39 29.37
C ASP A 97 46.10 11.75 28.11
N ASN A 98 45.59 12.13 26.93
CA ASN A 98 46.01 11.61 25.63
C ASN A 98 47.16 12.44 24.99
N ASP A 99 47.93 13.18 25.78
CA ASP A 99 48.96 14.12 25.31
C ASP A 99 50.29 13.47 24.88
N LYS A 100 50.26 12.27 24.31
CA LYS A 100 51.47 11.65 23.71
C LYS A 100 51.14 10.92 22.42
N LEU A 101 51.05 11.66 21.32
CA LEU A 101 51.26 11.13 19.98
C LEU A 101 52.39 11.93 19.31
N PRO A 102 53.49 11.29 18.86
CA PRO A 102 54.61 12.00 18.26
C PRO A 102 54.32 12.34 16.79
N ASN A 103 54.60 13.58 16.43
CA ASN A 103 54.55 14.11 15.07
C ASN A 103 55.86 13.78 14.34
N PRO A 104 55.83 13.48 13.03
CA PRO A 104 56.84 14.07 12.16
C PRO A 104 56.29 14.58 10.82
N THR A 105 56.54 15.88 10.63
CA THR A 105 57.15 16.51 9.46
C THR A 105 56.38 16.64 8.12
N LYS A 106 56.72 17.75 7.48
CA LYS A 106 56.04 18.52 6.44
C LYS A 106 56.41 18.07 5.01
N GLU A 107 55.71 18.71 4.06
CA GLU A 107 56.09 19.09 2.68
C GLU A 107 55.68 18.15 1.54
N GLY A 108 55.16 18.75 0.46
CA GLY A 108 55.08 18.15 -0.86
C GLY A 108 53.76 18.37 -1.58
N GLU A 109 53.77 19.30 -2.54
CA GLU A 109 52.71 19.59 -3.50
C GLU A 109 52.50 18.47 -4.53
N ASP A 110 51.35 18.55 -5.21
CA ASP A 110 51.19 18.37 -6.66
C ASP A 110 50.49 17.11 -7.24
N VAL A 111 49.46 17.46 -8.03
CA VAL A 111 48.84 16.87 -9.23
C VAL A 111 48.28 15.44 -9.25
N GLY A 112 47.07 15.38 -9.82
CA GLY A 112 46.29 14.18 -10.09
C GLY A 112 46.82 13.33 -11.24
N ASP A 113 46.22 12.15 -11.40
CA ASP A 113 45.55 11.71 -12.63
C ASP A 113 44.94 10.33 -12.37
N GLY A 114 43.87 10.01 -13.08
CA GLY A 114 43.20 8.73 -13.01
C GLY A 114 44.00 7.61 -13.69
N SER A 115 43.58 6.37 -13.44
CA SER A 115 43.46 5.40 -14.54
C SER A 115 42.60 4.21 -14.10
N GLU A 116 41.69 3.85 -15.01
CA GLU A 116 41.06 2.56 -15.10
C GLU A 116 42.13 1.49 -15.41
N ASN A 117 42.01 0.29 -14.84
CA ASN A 117 41.60 -0.89 -15.63
C ASN A 117 41.71 -2.22 -14.88
N LYS A 118 40.84 -3.10 -15.36
CA LYS A 118 40.68 -4.52 -15.09
C LYS A 118 42.00 -5.29 -15.17
N ASN A 119 42.15 -6.32 -14.34
CA ASN A 119 42.69 -7.58 -14.84
C ASN A 119 42.24 -8.80 -14.02
N GLU A 120 41.85 -9.84 -14.75
CA GLU A 120 41.57 -11.19 -14.28
C GLU A 120 42.88 -11.89 -13.84
N GLY A 121 42.80 -12.84 -12.91
CA GLY A 121 44.00 -13.57 -12.49
C GLY A 121 43.79 -14.59 -11.38
N ASN A 122 43.17 -15.71 -11.74
CA ASN A 122 43.00 -16.95 -10.98
C ASN A 122 44.28 -17.40 -10.22
N LYS A 123 44.23 -17.53 -8.88
CA LYS A 123 45.07 -18.50 -8.12
C LYS A 123 44.30 -19.15 -6.98
N ARG A 124 44.06 -20.45 -7.15
CA ARG A 124 43.57 -21.41 -6.16
C ARG A 124 44.44 -21.38 -4.90
N ARG A 125 43.86 -21.04 -3.74
CA ARG A 125 44.40 -21.39 -2.42
C ARG A 125 43.28 -21.96 -1.55
N ARG A 126 43.28 -23.28 -1.43
CA ARG A 126 42.53 -24.04 -0.42
C ARG A 126 43.16 -23.71 0.95
N ASN A 127 42.32 -23.72 1.99
CA ASN A 127 42.64 -23.71 3.43
C ASN A 127 42.47 -22.36 4.16
N LYS A 128 41.22 -22.03 4.49
CA LYS A 128 40.69 -22.16 5.86
C LYS A 128 39.19 -21.90 5.80
N ARG A 129 38.38 -22.96 5.91
CA ARG A 129 36.96 -22.81 6.21
C ARG A 129 36.89 -22.16 7.59
N LYS A 130 36.83 -20.83 7.65
CA LYS A 130 36.27 -20.15 8.82
C LYS A 130 34.82 -20.62 8.86
N LYS A 131 34.55 -21.61 9.72
CA LYS A 131 33.17 -21.94 10.10
C LYS A 131 32.54 -20.61 10.48
N PRO A 132 31.43 -20.16 9.87
CA PRO A 132 30.70 -19.07 10.47
C PRO A 132 30.36 -19.58 11.87
N LEU A 133 30.85 -18.88 12.90
CA LEU A 133 30.31 -19.02 14.24
C LEU A 133 28.81 -18.81 14.04
N ALA A 134 28.06 -19.90 14.14
CA ALA A 134 26.62 -19.88 14.13
C ALA A 134 26.24 -19.17 15.43
N VAL A 135 26.26 -17.83 15.40
CA VAL A 135 25.60 -17.01 16.39
C VAL A 135 24.14 -17.42 16.27
N ARG A 136 23.75 -18.29 17.20
CA ARG A 136 22.39 -18.78 17.40
C ARG A 136 21.51 -17.53 17.41
N ARG A 137 20.87 -17.21 16.29
CA ARG A 137 19.92 -16.09 16.24
C ARG A 137 18.78 -16.49 17.17
N LYS A 138 18.85 -15.99 18.40
CA LYS A 138 17.79 -16.09 19.40
C LYS A 138 16.52 -15.61 18.67
N GLY A 139 15.55 -16.52 18.54
CA GLY A 139 14.42 -16.37 17.63
C GLY A 139 13.77 -15.00 17.78
N ARG A 140 13.42 -14.37 16.66
CA ARG A 140 12.56 -13.18 16.67
C ARG A 140 11.16 -13.68 17.03
N TYR A 141 10.78 -13.55 18.28
CA TYR A 141 9.41 -13.85 18.72
C TYR A 141 8.53 -12.65 18.36
N MET A 142 7.50 -12.89 17.56
CA MET A 142 6.43 -11.92 17.34
C MET A 142 5.28 -12.32 18.26
N ALA A 143 5.06 -11.53 19.32
CA ALA A 143 3.88 -11.69 20.15
C ALA A 143 2.69 -11.10 19.38
N VAL A 144 1.80 -11.97 18.90
CA VAL A 144 0.55 -11.53 18.26
C VAL A 144 -0.60 -11.98 19.14
N ARG A 145 -1.44 -11.03 19.59
CA ARG A 145 -2.66 -11.35 20.34
C ARG A 145 -3.66 -11.96 19.36
N LEU A 146 -3.94 -13.25 19.52
CA LEU A 146 -4.78 -14.02 18.59
C LEU A 146 -6.19 -13.43 18.44
N LYS A 147 -6.73 -12.86 19.53
CA LYS A 147 -8.08 -12.25 19.57
C LYS A 147 -8.18 -10.88 18.92
N ASP A 148 -7.06 -10.17 18.82
CA ASP A 148 -7.03 -8.83 18.24
C ASP A 148 -6.86 -8.89 16.71
N GLN A 149 -6.42 -10.02 16.14
CA GLN A 149 -6.27 -10.18 14.69
C GLN A 149 -7.62 -10.08 13.97
N ASP A 150 -8.65 -10.74 14.49
CA ASP A 150 -9.97 -10.76 13.86
C ASP A 150 -10.63 -9.37 13.94
N LEU A 151 -10.53 -8.71 15.11
CA LEU A 151 -11.06 -7.36 15.33
C LEU A 151 -10.30 -6.31 14.51
N THR A 152 -8.97 -6.41 14.43
CA THR A 152 -8.17 -5.50 13.59
C THR A 152 -8.44 -5.72 12.10
N SER A 153 -8.67 -6.96 11.68
CA SER A 153 -9.09 -7.28 10.31
C SER A 153 -10.46 -6.70 10.01
N GLN A 154 -11.44 -6.89 10.90
CA GLN A 154 -12.79 -6.33 10.76
C GLN A 154 -12.78 -4.80 10.73
N HIS A 155 -12.07 -4.14 11.64
CA HIS A 155 -11.98 -2.69 11.66
C HIS A 155 -11.28 -2.16 10.40
N GLN A 156 -10.28 -2.89 9.90
CA GLN A 156 -9.60 -2.56 8.65
C GLN A 156 -10.52 -2.74 7.43
N GLU A 157 -11.37 -3.76 7.41
CA GLU A 157 -12.38 -3.98 6.38
C GLU A 157 -13.44 -2.89 6.41
N LEU A 158 -14.02 -2.59 7.57
CA LEU A 158 -14.96 -1.50 7.75
C LEU A 158 -14.37 -0.14 7.31
N ALA A 159 -13.10 0.12 7.64
CA ALA A 159 -12.42 1.34 7.21
C ALA A 159 -12.21 1.38 5.68
N LYS A 160 -11.88 0.24 5.06
CA LYS A 160 -11.77 0.14 3.59
C LYS A 160 -13.12 0.37 2.93
N ASP A 161 -14.17 -0.25 3.44
CA ASP A 161 -15.54 -0.13 2.92
C ASP A 161 -16.07 1.28 3.09
N PHE A 162 -15.78 1.94 4.23
CA PHE A 162 -16.09 3.34 4.46
C PHE A 162 -15.42 4.25 3.41
N VAL A 163 -14.11 4.08 3.19
CA VAL A 163 -13.39 4.86 2.16
C VAL A 163 -13.95 4.54 0.77
N GLN A 164 -14.26 3.29 0.48
CA GLN A 164 -14.84 2.88 -0.80
C GLN A 164 -16.18 3.59 -1.02
N ASN A 165 -17.13 3.44 -0.12
CA ASN A 165 -18.49 3.95 -0.27
C ASN A 165 -18.54 5.49 -0.34
N HIS A 166 -17.73 6.18 0.46
CA HIS A 166 -17.78 7.65 0.55
C HIS A 166 -16.87 8.36 -0.45
N LEU A 167 -15.76 7.75 -0.88
CA LEU A 167 -14.79 8.39 -1.77
C LEU A 167 -14.86 7.87 -3.20
N TYR A 168 -15.28 6.61 -3.40
CA TYR A 168 -15.23 5.89 -4.66
C TYR A 168 -16.57 5.17 -4.89
N GLY A 169 -17.58 5.91 -5.36
CA GLY A 169 -18.97 5.44 -5.46
C GLY A 169 -19.20 4.06 -6.12
N PRO A 170 -20.43 3.52 -6.03
CA PRO A 170 -20.75 2.13 -6.37
C PRO A 170 -20.19 1.72 -7.75
N GLY A 171 -19.36 0.67 -7.77
CA GLY A 171 -18.71 0.16 -8.98
C GLY A 171 -17.27 0.60 -9.19
N THR A 172 -16.75 1.54 -8.39
CA THR A 172 -15.36 2.04 -8.51
C THR A 172 -14.40 1.24 -7.63
N ASN A 173 -14.13 -0.01 -7.98
CA ASN A 173 -13.08 -0.79 -7.32
C ASN A 173 -11.70 -0.26 -7.75
N ARG A 174 -11.12 0.67 -6.97
CA ARG A 174 -9.70 1.01 -7.14
C ARG A 174 -8.88 -0.23 -6.86
N ILE A 175 -8.42 -0.88 -7.93
CA ILE A 175 -7.48 -1.98 -7.88
C ILE A 175 -6.21 -1.43 -7.23
N THR A 176 -5.79 -1.98 -6.08
CA THR A 176 -4.54 -1.54 -5.47
C THR A 176 -3.40 -1.79 -6.46
N ALA A 177 -2.36 -0.94 -6.47
CA ALA A 177 -1.24 -1.10 -7.40
C ALA A 177 -0.66 -2.54 -7.40
N ASN A 178 -0.68 -3.22 -6.24
CA ASN A 178 -0.25 -4.62 -6.11
C ASN A 178 -1.17 -5.63 -6.80
N GLN A 179 -2.48 -5.38 -6.83
CA GLN A 179 -3.45 -6.17 -7.61
C GLN A 179 -3.29 -5.89 -9.12
N PHE A 180 -3.03 -4.63 -9.51
CA PHE A 180 -2.82 -4.26 -10.90
C PHE A 180 -1.51 -4.84 -11.45
N PHE A 181 -0.44 -4.79 -10.66
CA PHE A 181 0.88 -5.32 -11.01
C PHE A 181 1.10 -6.72 -10.45
N SER A 182 0.24 -7.69 -10.80
CA SER A 182 0.26 -9.10 -10.38
C SER A 182 1.37 -9.46 -9.39
N PHE A 183 1.24 -8.98 -8.15
CA PHE A 183 2.27 -9.18 -7.13
C PHE A 183 2.47 -10.67 -6.84
N ALA A 184 1.40 -11.46 -6.98
CA ALA A 184 1.43 -12.92 -6.98
C ALA A 184 2.42 -13.50 -8.01
N ASN A 185 2.47 -12.95 -9.23
CA ASN A 185 3.41 -13.35 -10.28
C ASN A 185 4.85 -12.93 -9.98
N LYS A 186 5.04 -11.88 -9.17
CA LYS A 186 6.36 -11.42 -8.71
C LYS A 186 6.87 -12.22 -7.51
N LYS A 187 5.97 -12.72 -6.67
CA LYS A 187 6.26 -13.49 -5.44
C LYS A 187 6.28 -15.00 -5.66
N SER A 188 5.76 -15.49 -6.79
CA SER A 188 5.85 -16.91 -7.14
C SER A 188 7.32 -17.34 -7.34
N PRO A 189 7.68 -18.59 -7.02
CA PRO A 189 9.03 -19.12 -7.25
C PRO A 189 9.48 -18.97 -8.71
N VAL A 190 8.53 -19.14 -9.64
CA VAL A 190 8.71 -18.83 -11.06
C VAL A 190 8.15 -17.44 -11.32
N LYS A 191 9.03 -16.45 -11.51
CA LYS A 191 8.62 -15.05 -11.78
C LYS A 191 7.94 -14.96 -13.15
N LYS A 192 6.75 -14.35 -13.20
CA LYS A 192 6.02 -14.10 -14.45
C LYS A 192 5.84 -12.60 -14.66
N ALA A 193 5.56 -12.20 -15.90
CA ALA A 193 5.33 -10.80 -16.25
C ALA A 193 4.19 -10.20 -15.42
N ALA A 194 4.36 -8.95 -15.00
CA ALA A 194 3.39 -8.22 -14.17
C ALA A 194 2.07 -7.96 -14.93
N VAL A 195 2.18 -7.76 -16.24
CA VAL A 195 1.07 -7.53 -17.17
C VAL A 195 1.33 -8.43 -18.38
N GLN A 196 0.33 -9.23 -18.78
CA GLN A 196 0.37 -10.01 -20.02
C GLN A 196 -0.55 -9.32 -21.04
N PHE A 197 0.02 -8.64 -22.02
CA PHE A 197 -0.74 -7.96 -23.07
C PHE A 197 -1.47 -8.94 -24.00
N VAL A 198 -0.99 -10.18 -24.08
CA VAL A 198 -1.57 -11.24 -24.92
C VAL A 198 -1.80 -12.48 -24.07
N ASN A 199 -3.03 -12.99 -24.10
CA ASN A 199 -3.38 -14.18 -23.34
C ASN A 199 -2.76 -15.42 -24.00
N LYS A 200 -1.85 -16.09 -23.29
CA LYS A 200 -1.13 -17.27 -23.81
C LYS A 200 -2.04 -18.48 -24.03
N SER A 201 -3.21 -18.51 -23.37
CA SER A 201 -4.24 -19.53 -23.60
C SER A 201 -5.16 -19.21 -24.78
N TRP A 202 -4.98 -18.05 -25.43
CA TRP A 202 -5.76 -17.69 -26.61
C TRP A 202 -5.59 -18.74 -27.71
N GLY A 203 -6.71 -19.29 -28.18
CA GLY A 203 -6.72 -20.31 -29.24
C GLY A 203 -6.23 -21.70 -28.82
N ALA A 204 -6.02 -21.97 -27.52
CA ALA A 204 -5.66 -23.31 -27.04
C ALA A 204 -6.73 -24.35 -27.41
N GLU A 205 -8.01 -24.00 -27.26
CA GLU A 205 -9.14 -24.86 -27.64
C GLU A 205 -9.17 -25.13 -29.16
N LYS A 206 -8.98 -24.08 -29.98
CA LYS A 206 -8.89 -24.22 -31.45
C LYS A 206 -7.74 -25.14 -31.85
N LYS A 207 -6.57 -25.02 -31.22
CA LYS A 207 -5.41 -25.91 -31.43
C LYS A 207 -5.73 -27.36 -31.04
N GLN A 208 -6.45 -27.58 -29.93
CA GLN A 208 -6.86 -28.91 -29.51
C GLN A 208 -7.87 -29.54 -30.49
N LYS A 209 -8.88 -28.78 -30.92
CA LYS A 209 -9.85 -29.22 -31.95
C LYS A 209 -9.14 -29.57 -33.25
N ALA A 210 -8.19 -28.76 -33.72
CA ALA A 210 -7.40 -29.06 -34.91
C ALA A 210 -6.58 -30.35 -34.78
N LYS A 211 -5.96 -30.58 -33.61
CA LYS A 211 -5.24 -31.84 -33.33
C LYS A 211 -6.16 -33.05 -33.33
N GLN A 212 -7.35 -32.94 -32.71
CA GLN A 212 -8.34 -34.01 -32.70
C GLN A 212 -8.87 -34.29 -34.11
N PHE A 213 -9.14 -33.23 -34.90
CA PHE A 213 -9.52 -33.35 -36.30
C PHE A 213 -8.44 -34.06 -37.11
N LYS A 214 -7.17 -33.65 -36.99
CA LYS A 214 -6.05 -34.33 -37.68
C LYS A 214 -5.97 -35.80 -37.32
N LYS A 215 -6.13 -36.16 -36.04
CA LYS A 215 -6.16 -37.57 -35.60
C LYS A 215 -7.29 -38.35 -36.26
N ARG A 216 -8.52 -37.81 -36.23
CA ARG A 216 -9.71 -38.41 -36.87
C ARG A 216 -9.54 -38.57 -38.37
N TRP A 217 -9.03 -37.54 -39.03
CA TRP A 217 -8.76 -37.55 -40.47
C TRP A 217 -7.75 -38.64 -40.86
N MET A 218 -6.66 -38.76 -40.10
CA MET A 218 -5.66 -39.81 -40.33
C MET A 218 -6.23 -41.20 -40.09
N SER A 219 -7.06 -41.40 -39.04
CA SER A 219 -7.71 -42.70 -38.82
C SER A 219 -8.67 -43.07 -39.95
N THR A 220 -9.44 -42.12 -40.49
CA THR A 220 -10.33 -42.39 -41.63
C THR A 220 -9.55 -42.73 -42.89
N LYS A 221 -8.43 -42.03 -43.17
CA LYS A 221 -7.57 -42.36 -44.31
C LYS A 221 -6.89 -43.72 -44.18
N MET A 222 -6.43 -44.10 -42.98
CA MET A 222 -5.81 -45.42 -42.78
C MET A 222 -6.82 -46.56 -42.87
N VAL A 223 -8.07 -46.34 -42.44
CA VAL A 223 -9.15 -47.34 -42.56
C VAL A 223 -9.62 -47.50 -44.02
N SER A 224 -9.46 -46.48 -44.87
CA SER A 224 -9.82 -46.58 -46.30
C SER A 224 -8.69 -47.06 -47.22
N SER A 225 -7.51 -47.38 -46.69
CA SER A 225 -6.35 -47.88 -47.45
C SER A 225 -6.05 -49.37 -47.17
N ILE A 226 -7.01 -50.06 -46.54
CA ILE A 226 -7.06 -51.51 -46.34
C ILE A 226 -8.29 -52.00 -47.11
#